data_AF-A0A1H3SAE0-F1
#
_entry.id   AF-A0A1H3SAE0-F1
#
_cell.length_a   1.000
_cell.length_b   1.000
_cell.length_c   1.000
_cell.angle_alpha   90.00
_cell.angle_beta   90.00
_cell.angle_gamma   90.00
#
_symmetry.space_group_name_H-M   'P 1'
#
loop_
_entity.id
_entity.type
_entity.pdbx_description
1 polymer ?
#
loop_
_entity_poly.entity_id
_entity_poly.type
_entity_poly.pdbx_seq_one_letter_code
_entity_poly.pdbx_strand_id
1 'polypeptide(L)'
;MRTIAQARLGADEWNAPQDLGGSIAGPPAVAMDAEGMLHVFALSGDGSLQHNAETGAASDVWLGWQSLGGRLTGRPMATVGAKGGVVVFAVNTSGNLQDVYQAGTARATWSKWNNRGGSIAKLVSAARDPQGRLVVYGVDKTGRMARAHQITPSSEPWKNWENNLGGVFLAN
;
A
#
# COMPACT_ATOMS: atom_id res chain seq x y z
N MET A 1 5.37 -14.66 -7.28
CA MET A 1 5.94 -13.91 -6.11
C MET A 1 6.28 -14.94 -5.04
N ARG A 2 7.40 -14.79 -4.31
CA ARG A 2 7.74 -15.69 -3.19
C ARG A 2 7.58 -14.95 -1.86
N THR A 3 6.83 -15.51 -0.93
CA THR A 3 6.69 -15.03 0.45
C THR A 3 7.29 -16.06 1.41
N ILE A 4 7.77 -15.57 2.56
CA ILE A 4 8.27 -16.41 3.65
C ILE A 4 7.51 -15.98 4.91
N ALA A 5 6.99 -16.95 5.67
CA ALA A 5 6.26 -16.73 6.92
C ALA A 5 6.93 -17.52 8.06
N GLN A 6 6.86 -17.00 9.29
CA GLN A 6 7.48 -17.60 10.48
C GLN A 6 6.55 -18.67 11.07
N ALA A 7 7.09 -19.87 11.32
CA ALA A 7 6.29 -21.04 11.69
C ALA A 7 5.96 -21.12 13.20
N ARG A 8 6.77 -20.53 14.09
CA ARG A 8 6.57 -20.47 15.56
C ARG A 8 7.48 -19.42 16.22
N LEU A 9 7.11 -18.96 17.42
CA LEU A 9 7.98 -18.14 18.28
C LEU A 9 9.06 -19.03 18.92
N GLY A 10 10.11 -19.29 18.16
CA GLY A 10 11.35 -19.95 18.51
C GLY A 10 12.32 -19.74 17.35
N ALA A 11 13.50 -19.20 17.62
CA ALA A 11 14.39 -18.64 16.60
C ALA A 11 14.74 -19.66 15.51
N ASP A 12 14.58 -19.22 14.25
CA ASP A 12 15.12 -19.81 13.01
C ASP A 12 14.28 -20.84 12.23
N GLU A 13 13.04 -21.12 12.63
CA GLU A 13 12.13 -21.94 11.82
C GLU A 13 11.34 -21.09 10.81
N TRP A 14 11.93 -20.92 9.62
CA TRP A 14 11.24 -20.40 8.43
C TRP A 14 10.56 -21.54 7.66
N ASN A 15 9.31 -21.34 7.26
CA ASN A 15 8.67 -22.24 6.29
C ASN A 15 9.37 -22.14 4.93
N ALA A 16 9.31 -23.23 4.15
CA ALA A 16 9.79 -23.20 2.78
C ALA A 16 9.03 -22.12 1.96
N PRO A 17 9.68 -21.42 1.01
CA PRO A 17 9.01 -20.42 0.21
C PRO A 17 7.81 -20.99 -0.54
N GLN A 18 6.65 -20.36 -0.40
CA GLN A 18 5.45 -20.68 -1.16
C GLN A 18 5.37 -19.77 -2.40
N ASP A 19 5.09 -20.36 -3.57
CA ASP A 19 4.78 -19.56 -4.76
C ASP A 19 3.31 -19.15 -4.73
N LEU A 20 3.06 -17.83 -4.63
CA LEU A 20 1.71 -17.29 -4.67
C LEU A 20 1.18 -17.12 -6.11
N GLY A 21 1.95 -17.52 -7.12
CA GLY A 21 1.62 -17.32 -8.53
C GLY A 21 1.58 -15.84 -8.92
N GLY A 22 0.81 -15.54 -9.98
CA GLY A 22 0.58 -14.19 -10.51
C GLY A 22 1.72 -13.66 -11.40
N SER A 23 1.35 -12.87 -12.42
CA SER A 23 2.30 -12.13 -13.25
C SER A 23 2.39 -10.69 -12.75
N ILE A 24 3.35 -10.45 -11.84
CA ILE A 24 3.55 -9.15 -11.20
C ILE A 24 4.81 -8.47 -11.73
N ALA A 25 4.75 -7.15 -11.87
CA ALA A 25 5.83 -6.26 -12.25
C ALA A 25 6.28 -5.44 -11.03
N GLY A 26 7.50 -5.74 -10.56
CA GLY A 26 8.16 -4.97 -9.51
C GLY A 26 7.88 -5.45 -8.08
N PRO A 27 8.44 -4.73 -7.09
CA PRO A 27 8.41 -5.14 -5.69
C PRO A 27 6.98 -5.04 -5.10
N PRO A 28 6.55 -6.04 -4.31
CA PRO A 28 5.26 -6.01 -3.66
C PRO A 28 5.21 -5.08 -2.43
N ALA A 29 4.00 -4.78 -1.99
CA ALA A 29 3.69 -4.23 -0.68
C ALA A 29 2.85 -5.22 0.12
N VAL A 30 3.03 -5.25 1.44
CA VAL A 30 2.30 -6.15 2.34
C VAL A 30 1.78 -5.33 3.51
N ALA A 31 0.55 -5.60 3.95
CA ALA A 31 -0.02 -5.06 5.17
C ALA A 31 -0.88 -6.13 5.84
N MET A 32 -1.02 -6.02 7.16
CA MET A 32 -1.90 -6.87 7.95
C MET A 32 -3.13 -6.05 8.34
N ASP A 33 -4.32 -6.62 8.20
CA ASP A 33 -5.57 -6.01 8.69
C ASP A 33 -5.74 -6.21 10.21
N ALA A 34 -6.80 -5.64 10.79
CA ALA A 34 -7.06 -5.73 12.22
C ALA A 34 -7.41 -7.15 12.71
N GLU A 35 -7.77 -8.04 11.79
CA GLU A 35 -8.13 -9.44 12.02
C GLU A 35 -6.89 -10.34 11.97
N GLY A 36 -5.75 -9.81 11.57
CA GLY A 36 -4.48 -10.53 11.50
C GLY A 36 -4.27 -11.26 10.17
N MET A 37 -5.05 -10.94 9.13
CA MET A 37 -4.82 -11.50 7.79
C MET A 37 -3.78 -10.67 7.03
N LEU A 38 -2.83 -11.34 6.38
CA LEU A 38 -1.91 -10.67 5.46
C LEU A 38 -2.57 -10.37 4.12
N HIS A 39 -2.34 -9.16 3.63
CA HIS A 39 -2.70 -8.68 2.31
C HIS A 39 -1.45 -8.31 1.54
N VAL A 40 -1.36 -8.80 0.31
CA VAL A 40 -0.25 -8.60 -0.60
C VAL A 40 -0.72 -7.84 -1.83
N PHE A 41 0.05 -6.84 -2.23
CA PHE A 41 -0.23 -5.99 -3.38
C PHE A 41 0.99 -5.88 -4.28
N ALA A 42 0.78 -5.89 -5.59
CA ALA A 42 1.83 -5.63 -6.57
C ALA A 42 1.21 -5.02 -7.83
N LEU A 43 2.00 -4.33 -8.64
CA LEU A 43 1.54 -3.94 -9.97
C LEU A 43 1.69 -5.13 -10.93
N SER A 44 0.83 -5.24 -11.93
CA SER A 44 1.09 -6.06 -13.13
C SER A 44 1.81 -5.25 -14.20
N GLY A 45 2.24 -5.91 -15.29
CA GLY A 45 2.98 -5.24 -16.38
C GLY A 45 2.22 -4.13 -17.10
N ASP A 46 0.90 -4.10 -17.00
CA ASP A 46 0.03 -3.03 -17.51
C ASP A 46 -0.17 -1.85 -16.54
N GLY A 47 0.41 -1.93 -15.34
CA GLY A 47 0.29 -0.92 -14.29
C GLY A 47 -0.99 -1.00 -13.47
N SER A 48 -1.79 -2.08 -13.58
CA SER A 48 -2.92 -2.29 -12.66
C SER A 48 -2.46 -2.89 -11.32
N LEU A 49 -3.12 -2.51 -10.23
CA LEU A 49 -2.84 -3.06 -8.89
C LEU A 49 -3.48 -4.44 -8.76
N GLN A 50 -2.66 -5.44 -8.49
CA GLN A 50 -3.07 -6.80 -8.14
C GLN A 50 -3.07 -6.96 -6.62
N HIS A 51 -4.03 -7.73 -6.10
CA HIS A 51 -4.22 -8.01 -4.68
C HIS A 51 -4.40 -9.51 -4.45
N ASN A 52 -3.75 -10.05 -3.42
CA ASN A 52 -4.01 -11.38 -2.88
C ASN A 52 -4.00 -11.30 -1.35
N ALA A 53 -4.74 -12.16 -0.66
CA ALA A 53 -4.80 -12.15 0.80
C ALA A 53 -4.94 -13.57 1.34
N GLU A 54 -4.52 -13.75 2.59
CA GLU A 54 -4.76 -14.98 3.34
C GLU A 54 -6.27 -15.23 3.50
N THR A 55 -6.65 -16.50 3.63
CA THR A 55 -8.05 -16.89 3.87
C THR A 55 -8.52 -16.62 5.29
N GLY A 56 -7.58 -16.43 6.23
CA GLY A 56 -7.76 -16.19 7.65
C GLY A 56 -6.41 -15.88 8.32
N ALA A 57 -6.44 -15.41 9.57
CA ALA A 57 -5.22 -15.06 10.30
C ALA A 57 -4.29 -16.26 10.49
N ALA A 58 -2.99 -16.06 10.26
CA ALA A 58 -1.96 -17.10 10.33
C ALA A 58 -2.25 -18.33 9.44
N SER A 59 -2.93 -18.11 8.31
CA SER A 59 -3.23 -19.14 7.31
C SER A 59 -2.14 -19.19 6.24
N ASP A 60 -1.69 -20.40 5.88
CA ASP A 60 -0.83 -20.62 4.70
C ASP A 60 -1.63 -20.76 3.39
N VAL A 61 -2.96 -20.52 3.44
CA VAL A 61 -3.87 -20.61 2.29
C VAL A 61 -4.29 -19.21 1.84
N TRP A 62 -4.20 -18.96 0.54
CA TRP A 62 -4.43 -17.65 -0.08
C TRP A 62 -5.68 -17.66 -0.97
N LEU A 63 -6.36 -16.52 -1.05
CA LEU A 63 -7.59 -16.33 -1.86
C LEU A 63 -7.33 -16.33 -3.37
N GLY A 64 -6.09 -16.07 -3.79
CA GLY A 64 -5.71 -15.90 -5.18
C GLY A 64 -5.69 -14.43 -5.61
N TRP A 65 -5.00 -14.15 -6.72
CA TRP A 65 -4.83 -12.80 -7.23
C TRP A 65 -6.10 -12.25 -7.89
N GLN A 66 -6.44 -11.01 -7.55
CA GLN A 66 -7.51 -10.24 -8.17
C GLN A 66 -7.00 -8.84 -8.54
N SER A 67 -7.45 -8.33 -9.69
CA SER A 67 -7.13 -6.96 -10.11
C SER A 67 -8.05 -5.96 -9.40
N LEU A 68 -7.45 -4.94 -8.81
CA LEU A 68 -8.12 -3.73 -8.31
C LEU A 68 -8.06 -2.59 -9.34
N GLY A 69 -7.57 -2.87 -10.56
CA GLY A 69 -7.47 -1.90 -11.65
C GLY A 69 -6.46 -0.79 -11.40
N GLY A 70 -6.72 0.39 -11.98
CA GLY A 70 -5.82 1.54 -11.94
C GLY A 70 -4.81 1.57 -13.09
N ARG A 71 -4.06 2.68 -13.16
CA ARG A 71 -2.95 2.88 -14.11
C ARG A 71 -1.79 3.57 -13.40
N LEU A 72 -1.02 2.75 -12.70
CA LEU A 72 -0.09 3.14 -11.67
C LEU A 72 1.36 2.92 -12.10
N THR A 73 2.28 3.57 -11.42
CA THR A 73 3.72 3.45 -11.63
C THR A 73 4.44 3.28 -10.29
N GLY A 74 5.64 2.72 -10.36
CA GLY A 74 6.49 2.52 -9.18
C GLY A 74 5.97 1.44 -8.23
N ARG A 75 6.39 1.52 -6.97
CA ARG A 75 6.01 0.57 -5.92
C ARG A 75 4.77 1.07 -5.16
N PRO A 76 3.71 0.25 -4.99
CA PRO A 76 2.60 0.61 -4.11
C PRO A 76 3.05 0.58 -2.63
N MET A 77 2.29 1.21 -1.74
CA MET A 77 2.52 1.18 -0.30
C MET A 77 1.24 0.82 0.41
N ALA A 78 1.28 -0.14 1.32
CA ALA A 78 0.11 -0.61 2.05
C ALA A 78 0.28 -0.38 3.55
N THR A 79 -0.80 0.01 4.23
CA THR A 79 -0.85 0.19 5.68
C THR A 79 -2.26 -0.11 6.18
N VAL A 80 -2.41 -0.40 7.48
CA VAL A 80 -3.73 -0.50 8.11
C VAL A 80 -4.35 0.89 8.32
N GLY A 81 -5.61 1.03 7.95
CA GLY A 81 -6.43 2.20 8.17
C GLY A 81 -7.04 2.23 9.57
N ALA A 82 -7.60 3.37 9.94
CA ALA A 82 -8.21 3.57 11.26
C ALA A 82 -9.47 2.71 11.52
N LYS A 83 -10.08 2.12 10.48
CA LYS A 83 -11.21 1.19 10.56
C LYS A 83 -10.78 -0.29 10.54
N GLY A 84 -9.48 -0.56 10.62
CA GLY A 84 -8.93 -1.93 10.61
C GLY A 84 -8.66 -2.52 9.23
N GLY A 85 -9.31 -2.02 8.17
CA GLY A 85 -9.00 -2.42 6.79
C GLY A 85 -7.70 -1.87 6.25
N VAL A 86 -7.18 -2.51 5.21
CA VAL A 86 -5.97 -2.05 4.52
C VAL A 86 -6.27 -0.87 3.60
N VAL A 87 -5.31 0.06 3.54
CA VAL A 87 -5.25 1.18 2.59
C VAL A 87 -3.98 1.04 1.76
N VAL A 88 -4.13 1.19 0.44
CA VAL A 88 -3.03 1.15 -0.52
C VAL A 88 -2.87 2.50 -1.17
N PHE A 89 -1.63 2.98 -1.21
CA PHE A 89 -1.19 4.21 -1.85
C PHE A 89 -0.32 3.88 -3.06
N ALA A 90 -0.55 4.57 -4.16
CA ALA A 90 0.26 4.45 -5.37
C ALA A 90 0.25 5.76 -6.15
N VAL A 91 1.16 5.91 -7.12
CA VAL A 91 1.19 7.08 -8.00
C VAL A 91 0.69 6.67 -9.37
N ASN A 92 -0.17 7.49 -9.98
CA ASN A 92 -0.59 7.28 -11.36
C ASN A 92 0.46 7.79 -12.36
N THR A 93 0.31 7.43 -13.63
CA THR A 93 1.22 7.90 -14.71
C THR A 93 1.35 9.43 -14.84
N SER A 94 0.36 10.20 -14.36
CA SER A 94 0.40 11.67 -14.33
C SER A 94 1.18 12.24 -13.14
N GLY A 95 1.60 11.41 -12.18
CA GLY A 95 2.27 11.83 -10.95
C GLY A 95 1.33 12.22 -9.81
N ASN A 96 0.05 11.85 -9.87
CA ASN A 96 -0.86 12.08 -8.77
C ASN A 96 -0.87 10.89 -7.82
N LEU A 97 -0.84 11.16 -6.51
CA LEU A 97 -1.11 10.13 -5.51
C LEU A 97 -2.55 9.65 -5.64
N GLN A 98 -2.71 8.33 -5.63
CA GLN A 98 -3.98 7.64 -5.56
C GLN A 98 -4.02 6.83 -4.27
N ASP A 99 -5.22 6.66 -3.71
CA ASP A 99 -5.48 5.64 -2.70
C ASP A 99 -6.68 4.76 -3.07
N VAL A 100 -6.64 3.53 -2.56
CA VAL A 100 -7.77 2.59 -2.56
C VAL A 100 -7.78 1.88 -1.21
N TYR A 101 -8.95 1.68 -0.62
CA TYR A 101 -9.06 1.14 0.73
C TYR A 101 -10.19 0.13 0.88
N GLN A 102 -10.07 -0.78 1.84
CA GLN A 102 -11.17 -1.67 2.22
C GLN A 102 -12.19 -0.95 3.11
N ALA A 103 -13.46 -1.07 2.78
CA ALA A 103 -14.56 -0.51 3.56
C ALA A 103 -14.92 -1.42 4.76
N GLY A 104 -14.11 -1.40 5.80
CA GLY A 104 -14.19 -2.35 6.92
C GLY A 104 -12.98 -3.26 6.89
N THR A 105 -13.13 -4.52 7.25
CA THR A 105 -12.02 -5.48 7.36
C THR A 105 -12.20 -6.70 6.47
N ALA A 106 -11.26 -7.65 6.49
CA ALA A 106 -11.35 -9.01 5.94
C ALA A 106 -12.57 -9.29 5.04
N ARG A 107 -12.38 -9.25 3.71
CA ARG A 107 -13.42 -9.46 2.67
C ARG A 107 -14.42 -8.31 2.45
N ALA A 108 -14.20 -7.16 3.08
CA ALA A 108 -14.90 -5.93 2.75
C ALA A 108 -14.66 -5.46 1.32
N THR A 109 -15.65 -4.78 0.75
CA THR A 109 -15.58 -4.18 -0.60
C THR A 109 -14.47 -3.12 -0.65
N TRP A 110 -13.70 -3.13 -1.73
CA TRP A 110 -12.75 -2.06 -2.03
C TRP A 110 -13.46 -0.78 -2.45
N SER A 111 -12.92 0.37 -2.05
CA SER A 111 -13.34 1.67 -2.56
C SER A 111 -13.05 1.78 -4.06
N LYS A 112 -13.61 2.80 -4.70
CA LYS A 112 -13.03 3.29 -5.96
C LYS A 112 -11.65 3.89 -5.68
N TRP A 113 -10.83 4.00 -6.73
CA TRP A 113 -9.60 4.79 -6.66
C TRP A 113 -9.92 6.26 -6.43
N ASN A 114 -9.30 6.86 -5.42
CA ASN A 114 -9.46 8.28 -5.15
C ASN A 114 -8.17 9.03 -5.49
N ASN A 115 -8.32 10.13 -6.23
CA ASN A 115 -7.22 10.99 -6.59
C ASN A 115 -6.93 11.98 -5.46
N ARG A 116 -5.71 11.95 -4.94
CA ARG A 116 -5.22 12.86 -3.87
C ARG A 116 -4.32 13.97 -4.42
N GLY A 117 -4.23 14.10 -5.75
CA GLY A 117 -3.48 15.14 -6.43
C GLY A 117 -1.96 15.02 -6.20
N GLY A 118 -1.28 16.16 -6.33
CA GLY A 118 0.18 16.25 -6.21
C GLY A 118 0.92 16.10 -7.54
N SER A 119 2.24 16.28 -7.46
CA SER A 119 3.20 16.14 -8.56
C SER A 119 4.35 15.24 -8.09
N ILE A 120 4.03 14.00 -7.79
CA ILE A 120 4.90 13.02 -7.15
C ILE A 120 5.60 12.17 -8.22
N ALA A 121 6.92 12.02 -8.10
CA ALA A 121 7.72 11.13 -8.92
C ALA A 121 7.73 9.71 -8.35
N LYS A 122 7.92 9.58 -7.02
CA LYS A 122 7.91 8.29 -6.32
C LYS A 122 7.47 8.42 -4.88
N LEU A 123 6.84 7.37 -4.35
CA LEU A 123 6.55 7.27 -2.93
C LEU A 123 7.78 6.81 -2.16
N VAL A 124 7.89 7.28 -0.91
CA VAL A 124 8.97 6.93 0.03
C VAL A 124 8.44 6.07 1.18
N SER A 125 7.34 6.48 1.82
CA SER A 125 6.73 5.71 2.91
C SER A 125 5.27 6.11 3.14
N ALA A 126 4.45 5.16 3.59
CA ALA A 126 3.13 5.42 4.15
C ALA A 126 3.04 4.83 5.56
N ALA A 127 2.45 5.56 6.49
CA ALA A 127 2.30 5.14 7.88
C ALA A 127 1.05 5.72 8.53
N ARG A 128 0.67 5.18 9.68
CA ARG A 128 -0.33 5.77 10.57
C ARG A 128 0.38 6.52 11.69
N ASP A 129 0.01 7.77 11.92
CA ASP A 129 0.55 8.56 13.04
C ASP A 129 -0.11 8.17 14.38
N PRO A 130 0.42 8.63 15.54
CA PRO A 130 -0.16 8.32 16.85
C PRO A 130 -1.61 8.81 17.04
N GLN A 131 -2.03 9.81 16.27
CA GLN A 131 -3.40 10.32 16.25
C GLN A 131 -4.32 9.46 15.38
N GLY A 132 -3.76 8.49 14.66
CA GLY A 132 -4.48 7.54 13.83
C GLY A 132 -4.71 7.98 12.40
N ARG A 133 -4.06 9.07 11.97
CA ARG A 133 -4.15 9.62 10.61
C ARG A 133 -3.16 8.92 9.71
N LEU A 134 -3.56 8.68 8.46
CA LEU A 134 -2.63 8.20 7.45
C LEU A 134 -1.75 9.35 6.96
N VAL A 135 -0.45 9.08 6.83
CA VAL A 135 0.57 10.01 6.36
C VAL A 135 1.36 9.33 5.25
N VAL A 136 1.56 10.03 4.14
CA VAL A 136 2.32 9.55 2.99
C VAL A 136 3.43 10.54 2.67
N TYR A 137 4.63 10.02 2.47
CA TYR A 137 5.82 10.75 2.05
C TYR A 137 6.22 10.31 0.65
N GLY A 138 6.67 11.25 -0.17
CA GLY A 138 7.14 11.00 -1.53
C GLY A 138 8.16 12.04 -1.96
N VAL A 139 8.85 11.77 -3.06
CA VAL A 139 9.68 12.76 -3.76
C VAL A 139 8.85 13.33 -4.89
N ASP A 140 8.74 14.64 -4.96
CA ASP A 140 8.04 15.33 -6.03
C ASP A 140 8.86 15.33 -7.34
N LYS A 141 8.23 15.71 -8.46
CA LYS A 141 8.88 15.77 -9.78
C LYS A 141 10.02 16.80 -9.86
N THR A 142 10.17 17.66 -8.85
CA THR A 142 11.29 18.60 -8.73
C THR A 142 12.42 18.07 -7.84
N GLY A 143 12.27 16.86 -7.28
CA GLY A 143 13.25 16.23 -6.41
C GLY A 143 13.13 16.63 -4.94
N ARG A 144 12.05 17.28 -4.52
CA ARG A 144 11.86 17.67 -3.11
C ARG A 144 11.05 16.64 -2.35
N MET A 145 11.33 16.50 -1.06
CA MET A 145 10.49 15.70 -0.18
C MET A 145 9.13 16.39 0.01
N ALA A 146 8.07 15.63 -0.23
CA ALA A 146 6.69 16.06 -0.11
C ALA A 146 5.95 15.13 0.86
N ARG A 147 4.99 15.69 1.61
CA ARG A 147 4.10 14.93 2.51
C ARG A 147 2.63 15.29 2.30
N ALA A 148 1.76 14.29 2.28
CA ALA A 148 0.31 14.43 2.44
C ALA A 148 -0.17 13.64 3.65
N HIS A 149 -1.22 14.09 4.33
CA HIS A 149 -1.81 13.37 5.47
C HIS A 149 -3.32 13.60 5.58
N GLN A 150 -4.04 12.64 6.16
CA GLN A 150 -5.45 12.84 6.51
C GLN A 150 -5.61 13.99 7.51
N ILE A 151 -6.69 14.76 7.42
CA ILE A 151 -7.00 15.79 8.41
C ILE A 151 -7.50 15.14 9.70
N THR A 152 -8.45 14.20 9.58
CA THR A 152 -9.00 13.40 10.68
C THR A 152 -8.86 11.91 10.35
N PRO A 153 -8.60 11.02 11.33
CA PRO A 153 -8.61 9.58 11.09
C PRO A 153 -9.93 9.15 10.45
N SER A 154 -9.86 8.23 9.48
CA SER A 154 -11.04 7.71 8.77
C SER A 154 -11.86 8.74 7.97
N SER A 155 -11.38 9.99 7.81
CA SER A 155 -12.12 11.03 7.08
C SER A 155 -11.55 11.28 5.68
N GLU A 156 -12.44 11.67 4.77
CA GLU A 156 -12.12 12.73 3.81
C GLU A 156 -12.44 14.08 4.51
N PRO A 157 -11.59 15.12 4.43
CA PRO A 157 -10.54 15.38 3.44
C PRO A 157 -9.08 15.07 3.90
N TRP A 158 -8.18 15.00 2.91
CA TRP A 158 -6.73 15.02 3.12
C TRP A 158 -6.21 16.46 3.15
N LYS A 159 -5.17 16.72 3.96
CA LYS A 159 -4.42 17.98 3.89
C LYS A 159 -3.51 17.92 2.66
N ASN A 160 -3.46 19.03 1.92
CA ASN A 160 -2.64 19.19 0.72
C ASN A 160 -1.16 18.93 0.97
N TRP A 161 -0.44 18.62 -0.12
CA TRP A 161 1.00 18.37 -0.11
C TRP A 161 1.80 19.53 0.46
N GLU A 162 2.65 19.22 1.43
CA GLU A 162 3.66 20.14 1.98
C GLU A 162 5.03 19.78 1.40
N ASN A 163 5.66 20.72 0.66
CA ASN A 163 6.89 20.48 -0.11
C ASN A 163 8.15 21.15 0.50
N ASN A 164 8.07 21.59 1.76
CA ASN A 164 9.13 22.31 2.46
C ASN A 164 9.65 21.51 3.67
N LEU A 165 9.85 20.21 3.50
CA LEU A 165 10.44 19.35 4.54
C LEU A 165 11.98 19.37 4.55
N GLY A 166 12.59 20.15 3.65
CA GLY A 166 14.04 20.22 3.45
C GLY A 166 14.60 19.07 2.61
N GLY A 167 15.85 19.25 2.15
CA GLY A 167 16.58 18.27 1.33
C GLY A 167 16.28 18.32 -0.18
N VAL A 168 17.25 17.87 -0.99
CA VAL A 168 17.11 17.61 -2.44
C VAL A 168 17.42 16.14 -2.66
N PHE A 169 16.48 15.41 -3.26
CA PHE A 169 16.53 13.98 -3.46
C PHE A 169 16.41 13.67 -4.96
N LEU A 170 17.09 12.62 -5.43
CA LEU A 170 17.03 12.22 -6.83
C LEU A 170 15.62 11.75 -7.19
N ALA A 171 15.01 12.39 -8.20
CA ALA A 171 13.68 12.07 -8.72
C ALA A 171 13.65 10.85 -9.65
N ASN A 172 14.82 10.22 -9.87
CA ASN A 172 15.00 9.08 -10.77
C ASN A 172 14.15 7.86 -10.37
#